data_AF-A0A2G6THU2-F1
#
_entry.id   AF-A0A2G6THU2-F1
#
_cell.length_a   1.000
_cell.length_b   1.000
_cell.length_c   1.000
_cell.angle_alpha   90.00
_cell.angle_beta   90.00
_cell.angle_gamma   90.00
#
_symmetry.space_group_name_H-M   'P 1'
#
loop_
_entity.id
_entity.type
_entity.pdbx_description
1 polymer ?
#
loop_
_entity_poly.entity_id
_entity_poly.type
_entity_poly.pdbx_seq_one_letter_code
_entity_poly.pdbx_strand_id
1 'polypeptide(L)'
;MDYFAEIATILNIRSINEKLNFWTYGIEAYDHEEAERKASEKTLAEEKERHEIFSIVCQKCKVQLETFILERDNEIPSFEFDIIKCVKCSELNILDKGCGIKRYRFLNYELIEELSKEEYDLPKALQRLEQLKNENIR
;
A
#
# COMPACT_ATOMS: atom_id res chain seq x y z
N MET A 1 43.15 -25.23 4.32
CA MET A 1 43.00 -25.73 2.94
C MET A 1 41.52 -25.94 2.70
N ASP A 2 40.98 -25.33 1.65
CA ASP A 2 39.58 -25.51 1.27
C ASP A 2 39.47 -26.75 0.38
N TYR A 3 39.22 -27.90 0.99
CA TYR A 3 39.13 -29.20 0.32
C TYR A 3 38.05 -29.22 -0.77
N PHE A 4 37.02 -28.36 -0.67
CA PHE A 4 35.98 -28.26 -1.69
C PHE A 4 36.50 -27.58 -2.97
N ALA A 5 37.41 -26.61 -2.85
CA ALA A 5 38.05 -25.96 -3.99
C ALA A 5 39.00 -26.89 -4.74
N GLU A 6 39.75 -27.75 -4.04
CA GLU A 6 40.59 -28.77 -4.67
C GLU A 6 39.77 -29.80 -5.45
N ILE A 7 38.69 -30.31 -4.86
CA ILE A 7 37.80 -31.27 -5.52
C ILE A 7 37.13 -30.63 -6.76
N ALA A 8 36.70 -29.37 -6.67
CA ALA A 8 36.12 -28.64 -7.81
C ALA A 8 37.10 -28.49 -8.98
N THR A 9 38.37 -28.27 -8.66
CA THR A 9 39.46 -28.14 -9.64
C THR A 9 39.77 -29.49 -10.28
N ILE A 10 39.84 -30.58 -9.50
CA ILE A 10 40.06 -31.95 -10.00
C ILE A 10 38.93 -32.39 -10.94
N LEU A 11 37.69 -32.02 -10.63
CA LEU A 11 36.52 -32.36 -11.44
C LEU A 11 36.25 -31.38 -12.59
N ASN A 12 37.11 -30.37 -12.77
CA ASN A 12 36.99 -29.31 -13.78
C ASN A 12 35.61 -28.61 -13.81
N ILE A 13 35.04 -28.40 -12.62
CA ILE A 13 33.73 -27.74 -12.46
C ILE A 13 33.98 -26.25 -12.22
N ARG A 14 33.75 -25.42 -13.25
CA ARG A 14 33.97 -23.96 -13.21
C ARG A 14 33.20 -23.21 -12.12
N SER A 15 32.06 -23.74 -11.67
CA SER A 15 31.19 -23.09 -10.70
C SER A 15 30.44 -24.14 -9.87
N ILE A 16 31.13 -24.68 -8.87
CA ILE A 16 30.53 -25.66 -7.97
C ILE A 16 29.44 -25.03 -7.11
N ASN A 17 29.56 -23.72 -6.82
CA ASN A 17 28.59 -22.97 -6.04
C ASN A 17 27.25 -22.77 -6.78
N GLU A 18 27.23 -22.47 -8.08
CA GLU A 18 25.96 -22.39 -8.84
C GLU A 18 25.27 -23.74 -8.93
N LYS A 19 26.05 -24.81 -9.15
CA LYS A 19 25.50 -26.18 -9.18
C LYS A 19 24.98 -26.61 -7.81
N LEU A 20 25.68 -26.31 -6.72
CA LEU A 20 25.23 -26.62 -5.36
C LEU A 20 23.96 -25.85 -5.02
N ASN A 21 23.87 -24.56 -5.37
CA ASN A 21 22.66 -23.77 -5.17
C ASN A 21 21.48 -24.33 -5.96
N PHE A 22 21.69 -24.72 -7.22
CA PHE A 22 20.67 -25.39 -8.04
C PHE A 22 20.24 -26.74 -7.46
N TRP A 23 21.18 -27.56 -6.97
CA TRP A 23 20.88 -28.88 -6.41
C TRP A 23 20.17 -28.80 -5.06
N THR A 24 20.47 -27.77 -4.26
CA THR A 24 19.93 -27.61 -2.90
C THR A 24 18.56 -26.92 -2.92
N TYR A 25 18.36 -25.97 -3.82
CA TYR A 25 17.17 -25.11 -3.85
C TYR A 25 16.33 -25.25 -5.13
N GLY A 26 16.78 -26.03 -6.11
CA GLY A 26 16.01 -26.38 -7.33
C GLY A 26 15.80 -25.27 -8.35
N ILE A 27 16.25 -24.03 -8.09
CA ILE A 27 16.01 -22.85 -8.95
C ILE A 27 17.21 -21.90 -8.83
N GLU A 28 17.57 -21.19 -9.91
CA GLU A 28 18.43 -19.99 -9.86
C GLU A 28 17.87 -19.06 -8.78
N ALA A 29 18.59 -18.90 -7.68
CA ALA A 29 18.27 -18.10 -6.49
C ALA A 29 16.88 -17.43 -6.56
N TYR A 30 15.83 -18.17 -6.16
CA TYR A 30 14.47 -17.64 -6.15
C TYR A 30 14.42 -16.47 -5.18
N ASP A 31 14.42 -15.27 -5.75
CA ASP A 31 14.29 -14.03 -5.01
C ASP A 31 12.82 -13.87 -4.59
N HIS A 32 12.52 -14.39 -3.40
CA HIS A 32 11.19 -14.37 -2.82
C HIS A 32 10.65 -12.94 -2.71
N GLU A 33 11.50 -11.97 -2.36
CA GLU A 33 11.12 -10.56 -2.21
C GLU A 33 10.68 -9.99 -3.56
N GLU A 34 11.46 -10.25 -4.61
CA GLU A 34 11.12 -9.79 -5.97
C GLU A 34 9.86 -10.49 -6.51
N ALA A 35 9.67 -11.77 -6.21
CA ALA A 35 8.49 -12.51 -6.63
C ALA A 35 7.21 -12.00 -5.94
N GLU A 36 7.25 -11.76 -4.63
CA GLU A 36 6.14 -11.17 -3.88
C GLU A 36 5.82 -9.75 -4.34
N ARG A 37 6.86 -8.94 -4.62
CA ARG A 37 6.68 -7.59 -5.16
C ARG A 37 5.96 -7.62 -6.50
N LYS A 38 6.40 -8.46 -7.45
CA LYS A 38 5.75 -8.60 -8.76
C LYS A 38 4.31 -9.11 -8.66
N ALA A 39 4.06 -10.09 -7.79
CA ALA A 39 2.71 -10.59 -7.56
C ALA A 39 1.79 -9.48 -7.02
N SER A 40 2.27 -8.73 -6.02
CA SER A 40 1.54 -7.61 -5.42
C SER A 40 1.27 -6.49 -6.43
N GLU A 41 2.27 -6.11 -7.22
CA GLU A 41 2.15 -5.12 -8.30
C GLU A 41 1.12 -5.55 -9.35
N LYS A 42 1.11 -6.84 -9.73
CA LYS A 42 0.14 -7.40 -10.67
C LYS A 42 -1.29 -7.35 -10.11
N THR A 43 -1.50 -7.79 -8.88
CA THR A 43 -2.83 -7.72 -8.24
C THR A 43 -3.33 -6.28 -8.15
N LEU A 44 -2.45 -5.34 -7.81
CA LEU A 44 -2.81 -3.93 -7.77
C LEU A 44 -3.21 -3.39 -9.16
N ALA A 45 -2.48 -3.75 -10.22
CA ALA A 45 -2.81 -3.34 -11.59
C ALA A 45 -4.18 -3.88 -12.03
N GLU A 46 -4.47 -5.15 -11.74
CA GLU A 46 -5.78 -5.75 -12.03
C GLU A 46 -6.91 -5.08 -11.25
N GLU A 47 -6.70 -4.75 -9.97
CA GLU A 47 -7.67 -4.01 -9.16
C GLU A 47 -7.94 -2.61 -9.72
N LYS A 48 -6.91 -1.94 -10.25
CA LYS A 48 -7.05 -0.63 -10.90
C LYS A 48 -7.86 -0.69 -12.19
N GLU A 49 -7.77 -1.78 -12.94
CA GLU A 49 -8.54 -1.97 -14.16
C GLU A 49 -10.00 -2.34 -13.88
N ARG A 50 -10.25 -3.11 -12.81
CA ARG A 50 -11.59 -3.62 -12.48
C ARG A 50 -12.50 -2.63 -11.79
N HIS A 51 -11.95 -1.69 -11.00
CA HIS A 51 -12.73 -0.89 -10.08
C HIS A 51 -12.64 0.60 -10.37
N GLU A 52 -13.70 1.33 -10.03
CA GLU A 52 -13.68 2.79 -10.02
C GLU A 52 -12.72 3.27 -8.91
N ILE A 53 -11.82 4.20 -9.25
CA ILE A 53 -10.84 4.74 -8.32
C ILE A 53 -11.18 6.20 -8.02
N PHE A 54 -11.45 6.48 -6.76
CA PHE A 54 -11.42 7.82 -6.23
C PHE A 54 -10.01 8.12 -5.72
N SER A 55 -9.45 9.29 -6.03
CA SER A 55 -8.09 9.63 -5.58
C SER A 55 -7.99 11.09 -5.16
N ILE A 56 -7.20 11.32 -4.12
CA ILE A 56 -6.79 12.65 -3.70
C ILE A 56 -5.26 12.72 -3.59
N VAL A 57 -4.72 13.92 -3.71
CA VAL A 57 -3.28 14.15 -3.61
C VAL A 57 -2.91 14.52 -2.18
N CYS A 58 -1.95 13.80 -1.59
CA CYS A 58 -1.41 14.17 -0.28
C CYS A 58 -0.88 15.61 -0.30
N GLN A 59 -1.34 16.43 0.65
CA GLN A 59 -1.01 17.86 0.67
C GLN A 59 0.49 18.13 0.78
N LYS A 60 1.24 17.25 1.47
CA LYS A 60 2.68 17.39 1.73
C LYS A 60 3.56 16.73 0.66
N CYS A 61 3.49 15.42 0.49
CA CYS A 61 4.42 14.67 -0.38
C CYS A 61 3.92 14.41 -1.79
N LYS A 62 2.70 14.87 -2.12
CA LYS A 62 2.05 14.76 -3.44
C LYS A 62 1.84 13.33 -3.95
N VAL A 63 1.97 12.32 -3.09
CA VAL A 63 1.59 10.94 -3.44
C VAL A 63 0.07 10.85 -3.63
N GLN A 64 -0.37 9.99 -4.55
CA GLN A 64 -1.79 9.67 -4.74
C GLN A 64 -2.27 8.77 -3.60
N LEU A 65 -3.33 9.21 -2.93
CA LEU A 65 -4.06 8.48 -1.91
C LEU A 65 -5.31 7.93 -2.60
N GLU A 66 -5.38 6.60 -2.77
CA GLU A 66 -6.34 5.96 -3.68
C GLU A 66 -7.38 5.15 -2.89
N THR A 67 -8.65 5.31 -3.27
CA THR A 67 -9.79 4.55 -2.76
C THR A 67 -10.41 3.76 -3.91
N PHE A 68 -10.39 2.44 -3.81
CA PHE A 68 -10.95 1.51 -4.77
C PHE A 68 -12.40 1.20 -4.39
N ILE A 69 -13.35 1.58 -5.23
CA ILE A 69 -14.78 1.34 -4.99
C ILE A 69 -15.13 -0.04 -5.53
N LEU A 70 -15.40 -0.98 -4.62
CA LEU A 70 -15.72 -2.37 -4.95
C LEU A 70 -17.20 -2.57 -5.25
N GLU A 71 -18.07 -1.81 -4.58
CA GLU A 71 -19.53 -1.92 -4.70
C GLU A 71 -20.19 -0.56 -4.45
N ARG A 72 -21.08 -0.18 -5.39
CA ARG A 72 -21.93 1.02 -5.29
C ARG A 72 -23.32 0.64 -4.81
N ASP A 73 -23.92 1.50 -4.00
CA ASP A 73 -25.32 1.41 -3.59
C ASP A 73 -25.89 2.83 -3.42
N ASN A 74 -26.76 3.23 -4.33
CA ASN A 74 -27.27 4.60 -4.42
C ASN A 74 -28.17 4.99 -3.24
N GLU A 75 -28.61 4.04 -2.42
CA GLU A 75 -29.39 4.32 -1.21
C GLU A 75 -28.50 4.79 -0.05
N ILE A 76 -27.16 4.64 -0.16
CA ILE A 76 -26.20 5.07 0.86
C ILE A 76 -25.89 6.56 0.67
N PRO A 77 -26.32 7.46 1.57
CA PRO A 77 -25.94 8.86 1.50
C PRO A 77 -24.48 9.07 1.97
N SER A 78 -24.02 10.31 1.86
CA SER A 78 -22.69 10.69 2.35
C SER A 78 -22.76 11.02 3.83
N PHE A 79 -22.26 10.14 4.69
CA PHE A 79 -22.41 10.26 6.14
C PHE A 79 -21.21 10.88 6.86
N GLU A 80 -20.01 10.89 6.26
CA GLU A 80 -18.79 11.17 7.02
C GLU A 80 -17.71 11.89 6.19
N PHE A 81 -16.86 12.64 6.90
CA PHE A 81 -15.54 13.04 6.44
C PHE A 81 -14.49 12.14 7.11
N ASP A 82 -13.54 11.62 6.36
CA ASP A 82 -12.47 10.81 6.93
C ASP A 82 -11.21 11.65 7.15
N ILE A 83 -10.60 11.49 8.32
CA ILE A 83 -9.21 11.88 8.55
C ILE A 83 -8.34 10.68 8.21
N ILE A 84 -7.48 10.86 7.21
CA ILE A 84 -6.58 9.81 6.72
C ILE A 84 -5.12 10.23 6.87
N LYS A 85 -4.24 9.26 7.12
CA LYS A 85 -2.80 9.47 7.25
C LYS A 85 -2.08 8.90 6.04
N CYS A 86 -1.27 9.72 5.39
CA CYS A 86 -0.43 9.27 4.28
C CYS A 86 0.64 8.29 4.77
N VAL A 87 0.68 7.06 4.26
CA VAL A 87 1.67 6.04 4.64
C VAL A 87 3.10 6.49 4.34
N LYS A 88 3.29 7.28 3.26
CA LYS A 88 4.62 7.72 2.81
C LYS A 88 5.25 8.81 3.68
N CYS A 89 4.47 9.77 4.17
CA CYS A 89 5.01 10.95 4.87
C CYS A 89 4.34 11.26 6.22
N SER A 90 3.41 10.40 6.64
CA SER A 90 2.61 10.53 7.87
C SER A 90 1.75 11.80 7.96
N GLU A 91 1.62 12.57 6.87
CA GLU A 91 0.76 13.77 6.85
C GLU A 91 -0.72 13.36 6.95
N LEU A 92 -1.47 14.05 7.81
CA LEU A 92 -2.91 13.91 7.90
C LEU A 92 -3.61 14.73 6.81
N ASN A 93 -4.60 14.13 6.16
CA ASN A 93 -5.41 14.73 5.10
C ASN A 93 -6.89 14.48 5.40
N ILE A 94 -7.77 15.32 4.87
CA ILE A 94 -9.21 15.10 4.91
C ILE A 94 -9.68 14.46 3.60
N LEU A 95 -10.59 13.51 3.68
CA LEU A 95 -11.19 12.81 2.55
C LEU A 95 -12.70 12.88 2.66
N ASP A 96 -13.37 13.27 1.59
CA ASP A 96 -14.82 13.15 1.45
C ASP A 96 -15.10 12.14 0.34
N LYS A 97 -15.47 10.91 0.71
CA LYS A 97 -15.73 9.81 -0.24
C LYS A 97 -17.01 10.07 -1.06
N GLY A 98 -17.88 10.99 -0.61
CA GLY A 98 -19.18 11.24 -1.22
C GLY A 98 -20.22 10.19 -0.81
N CYS A 99 -21.29 10.07 -1.60
CA CYS A 99 -22.37 9.11 -1.39
C CYS A 99 -22.22 7.89 -2.30
N GLY A 100 -23.04 6.88 -2.05
CA GLY A 100 -23.25 5.77 -2.96
C GLY A 100 -22.20 4.66 -2.87
N ILE A 101 -21.37 4.63 -1.82
CA ILE A 101 -20.26 3.69 -1.68
C ILE A 101 -20.59 2.69 -0.56
N LYS A 102 -20.77 1.42 -0.92
CA LYS A 102 -21.09 0.34 0.02
C LYS A 102 -19.85 -0.40 0.51
N ARG A 103 -18.91 -0.66 -0.41
CA ARG A 103 -17.65 -1.34 -0.09
C ARG A 103 -16.51 -0.70 -0.85
N TYR A 104 -15.41 -0.48 -0.13
CA TYR A 104 -14.20 0.08 -0.70
C TYR A 104 -12.95 -0.52 -0.05
N ARG A 105 -11.82 -0.29 -0.70
CA ARG A 105 -10.47 -0.53 -0.18
C ARG A 105 -9.63 0.72 -0.41
N PHE A 106 -8.51 0.83 0.29
CA PHE A 106 -7.65 1.99 0.18
C PHE A 106 -6.18 1.63 0.04
N LEU A 107 -5.42 2.54 -0.57
CA LEU A 107 -3.99 2.41 -0.82
C LEU A 107 -3.27 3.73 -0.53
N ASN A 108 -2.05 3.61 -0.01
CA ASN A 108 -1.15 4.71 0.35
C ASN A 108 -1.64 5.62 1.50
N TYR A 109 -2.74 5.27 2.16
CA TYR A 109 -3.19 5.91 3.38
C TYR A 109 -3.74 4.93 4.41
N GLU A 110 -3.77 5.37 5.66
CA GLU A 110 -4.43 4.72 6.79
C GLU A 110 -5.63 5.58 7.22
N LEU A 111 -6.76 4.96 7.58
CA LEU A 111 -7.89 5.66 8.18
C LEU A 111 -7.60 5.91 9.67
N ILE A 112 -7.71 7.17 10.11
CA ILE A 112 -7.43 7.56 11.50
C ILE A 112 -8.73 7.82 12.27
N GLU A 113 -9.67 8.57 11.67
CA GLU A 113 -10.91 8.97 12.33
C GLU A 113 -11.99 9.21 11.28
N GLU A 114 -13.23 8.79 11.56
CA GLU A 114 -14.41 9.06 10.75
C GLU A 114 -15.27 10.13 11.46
N LEU A 115 -15.56 11.24 10.79
CA LEU A 115 -16.30 12.37 11.34
C LEU A 115 -17.69 12.44 10.73
N SER A 116 -18.72 12.15 11.52
CA SER A 116 -20.11 12.22 11.07
C SER A 116 -20.48 13.63 10.59
N LYS A 117 -21.06 13.72 9.39
CA LYS A 117 -21.57 14.96 8.79
C LYS A 117 -22.79 15.52 9.52
N GLU A 118 -23.39 14.75 10.44
CA GLU A 118 -24.44 15.24 11.34
C GLU A 118 -23.87 16.23 12.36
N GLU A 119 -22.61 16.04 12.78
CA GLU A 119 -21.94 16.84 13.81
C GLU A 119 -20.91 17.81 13.22
N TYR A 120 -20.25 17.39 12.13
CA TYR A 120 -19.15 18.08 11.48
C TYR A 120 -19.57 18.60 10.10
N ASP A 121 -19.47 19.91 9.90
CA ASP A 121 -19.33 20.49 8.57
C ASP A 121 -17.85 20.48 8.15
N LEU A 122 -17.57 20.78 6.89
CA LEU A 122 -16.20 20.81 6.38
C LEU A 122 -15.26 21.72 7.20
N PRO A 123 -15.65 22.96 7.58
CA PRO A 123 -14.83 23.81 8.45
C PRO A 123 -14.49 23.15 9.80
N LYS A 124 -15.46 22.54 10.49
CA LYS A 124 -15.22 21.82 11.75
C LYS A 124 -14.33 20.60 11.55
N ALA A 125 -14.52 19.86 10.47
CA ALA A 125 -13.68 18.70 10.14
C ALA A 125 -12.22 19.11 9.90
N LEU A 126 -11.98 20.22 9.19
CA LEU A 126 -10.65 20.80 9.03
C LEU A 126 -10.05 21.29 10.35
N GLN A 127 -10.87 21.85 11.25
CA GLN A 127 -10.40 22.22 12.58
C GLN A 127 -9.96 20.99 13.39
N ARG A 128 -10.72 19.89 13.34
CA ARG A 128 -10.36 18.62 13.99
C ARG A 128 -9.07 18.02 13.42
N LEU A 129 -8.89 18.10 12.10
CA LEU A 129 -7.66 17.70 11.42
C LEU A 129 -6.44 18.46 11.98
N GLU A 130 -6.53 19.79 12.09
CA GLU A 130 -5.43 20.61 12.61
C GLU A 130 -5.17 20.37 14.10
N GLN A 131 -6.19 20.06 14.90
CA GLN A 131 -6.00 19.63 16.29
C GLN A 131 -5.16 18.35 16.37
N LEU A 132 -5.51 17.32 15.60
CA LEU A 132 -4.75 16.06 15.56
C LEU A 132 -3.32 16.26 15.07
N LYS A 133 -3.09 17.16 14.10
CA LYS A 133 -1.73 17.49 13.65
C LYS A 133 -0.89 18.07 14.79
N ASN A 134 -1.48 18.94 15.61
CA ASN A 134 -0.78 19.57 16.73
C ASN A 134 -0.55 18.61 17.92
N GLU A 135 -1.46 17.66 18.16
CA GLU A 135 -1.31 16.64 19.21
C GLU A 135 -0.16 15.67 18.93
N ASN A 136 0.07 15.31 17.66
CA ASN A 136 1.14 14.40 17.23
C ASN A 136 2.54 15.04 17.14
N ILE A 137 2.68 16.33 17.47
CA ILE A 137 3.98 17.05 17.49
C ILE A 137 4.63 17.02 18.89
N ARG A 138 4.03 16.33 19.87
CA ARG A 138 4.59 16.17 21.22
C ARG A 138 5.37 14.88 21.42
#